data_AF-A0A0G0AQV5-F1
#
_entry.id   AF-A0A0G0AQV5-F1
#
_cell.length_a   1.000
_cell.length_b   1.000
_cell.length_c   1.000
_cell.angle_alpha   90.00
_cell.angle_beta   90.00
_cell.angle_gamma   90.00
#
_symmetry.space_group_name_H-M   'P 1'
#
loop_
_entity.id
_entity.type
_entity.pdbx_description
1 polymer ?
#
loop_
_entity_poly.entity_id
_entity_poly.type
_entity_poly.pdbx_seq_one_letter_code
_entity_poly.pdbx_strand_id
1 'polypeptide(L)' 'MAFIWDYFKKDLGLSEEGQIKLLERMVNYGPEKNEKIPLDQVKKYWHKLQLFPRSKKLMELLIWKKLS' A
#
# COMPACT_ATOMS: atom_id res chain seq x y z
N MET A 1 15.73 2.53 -16.15
CA MET A 1 14.61 2.90 -17.03
C MET A 1 13.60 3.62 -16.16
N ALA A 2 13.31 4.89 -16.41
CA ALA A 2 12.26 5.59 -15.66
C ALA A 2 10.91 5.23 -16.29
N PHE A 3 10.00 4.70 -15.50
CA PHE A 3 8.64 4.44 -15.94
C PHE A 3 7.81 5.70 -15.76
N ILE A 4 6.77 5.88 -16.59
CA ILE A 4 5.81 6.99 -16.45
C ILE A 4 5.28 7.06 -15.00
N TRP A 5 5.11 5.91 -14.36
CA TRP A 5 4.67 5.79 -12.97
C TRP A 5 5.65 6.38 -11.94
N ASP A 6 6.95 6.43 -12.23
CA ASP A 6 7.97 6.94 -11.30
C ASP A 6 7.87 8.46 -11.14
N TYR A 7 7.45 9.18 -12.19
CA TYR A 7 7.21 10.62 -12.14
C TYR A 7 6.03 10.94 -11.23
N PHE A 8 4.90 10.22 -11.42
CA PHE A 8 3.73 10.39 -10.55
C PHE A 8 4.01 10.02 -9.09
N LYS A 9 4.83 9.00 -8.82
CA LYS A 9 5.20 8.63 -7.43
C LYS A 9 5.89 9.77 -6.69
N LYS A 10 6.82 10.48 -7.33
CA LYS A 10 7.58 11.57 -6.72
C LYS A 10 6.67 12.72 -6.30
N ASP A 11 5.67 13.04 -7.11
CA ASP A 11 4.74 14.14 -6.84
C ASP A 11 3.61 13.72 -5.89
N LEU A 12 3.09 12.48 -6.01
CA LEU A 12 2.05 11.94 -5.13
C LEU A 12 2.56 11.69 -3.70
N GLY A 13 3.84 11.41 -3.51
CA GLY A 13 4.41 11.20 -2.18
C GLY A 13 4.39 12.44 -1.27
N LEU A 14 4.15 13.63 -1.84
CA LEU A 14 4.18 14.91 -1.11
C LEU A 14 2.91 15.18 -0.29
N SER A 15 1.79 14.55 -0.64
CA SER A 15 0.51 14.71 0.07
C SER A 15 0.10 13.43 0.79
N GLU A 16 -0.63 13.57 1.90
CA GLU A 16 -1.14 12.40 2.65
C GLU A 16 -2.04 11.52 1.76
N GLU A 17 -2.86 12.13 0.91
CA GLU A 17 -3.75 11.40 -0.01
C GLU A 17 -2.95 10.61 -1.07
N GLY A 18 -1.89 11.21 -1.62
CA GLY A 18 -1.05 10.51 -2.59
C GLY A 18 -0.25 9.38 -1.94
N GLN A 19 0.21 9.55 -0.68
CA GLN A 19 0.80 8.45 0.10
C GLN A 19 -0.18 7.29 0.29
N ILE A 20 -1.45 7.58 0.61
CA ILE A 20 -2.50 6.54 0.75
C ILE A 20 -2.72 5.83 -0.59
N LYS A 21 -2.80 6.55 -1.70
CA LYS A 21 -2.97 5.96 -3.05
C LYS A 21 -1.79 5.06 -3.45
N LEU A 22 -0.56 5.48 -3.14
CA LEU A 22 0.63 4.68 -3.39
C LEU A 22 0.64 3.40 -2.53
N LEU A 23 0.28 3.52 -1.25
CA LEU A 23 0.19 2.39 -0.33
C LEU A 23 -0.90 1.40 -0.74
N GLU A 24 -2.07 1.90 -1.16
CA GLU A 24 -3.17 1.09 -1.70
C GLU A 24 -2.72 0.30 -2.94
N ARG A 25 -2.09 0.99 -3.90
CA ARG A 25 -1.53 0.34 -5.09
C ARG A 25 -0.54 -0.75 -4.71
N MET A 26 0.37 -0.47 -3.77
CA MET A 26 1.39 -1.41 -3.33
C MET A 26 0.78 -2.68 -2.71
N VAL A 27 -0.28 -2.53 -1.90
CA VAL A 27 -0.95 -3.67 -1.25
C VAL A 27 -1.81 -4.46 -2.25
N ASN A 28 -2.44 -3.79 -3.21
CA ASN A 28 -3.35 -4.42 -4.17
C ASN A 28 -2.61 -5.12 -5.32
N TYR A 29 -1.55 -4.51 -5.84
CA TYR A 29 -0.83 -4.98 -7.04
C TYR A 29 0.56 -5.53 -6.74
N GLY A 30 1.02 -5.41 -5.48
CA GLY A 30 2.34 -5.83 -5.04
C GLY A 30 3.35 -4.68 -5.02
N PRO A 31 4.40 -4.81 -4.18
CA PRO A 31 5.50 -3.87 -4.14
C PRO A 31 6.37 -3.99 -5.40
N GLU A 32 7.12 -2.93 -5.71
CA GLU A 32 8.12 -3.01 -6.75
C GLU A 32 9.31 -3.86 -6.32
N LYS A 33 10.21 -4.13 -7.28
CA LYS A 33 11.39 -4.96 -7.03
C LYS A 33 12.21 -4.37 -5.88
N ASN A 34 12.45 -5.19 -4.85
CA ASN A 34 13.16 -4.85 -3.61
C ASN A 34 12.44 -3.89 -2.66
N GLU A 35 11.17 -3.55 -2.90
CA GLU A 35 10.36 -2.82 -1.93
C GLU A 35 9.63 -3.79 -0.98
N LYS A 36 9.36 -3.32 0.24
CA LYS A 36 8.54 -4.05 1.23
C LYS A 36 7.33 -3.22 1.58
N ILE A 37 6.21 -3.89 1.82
CA ILE A 37 4.98 -3.24 2.29
C ILE A 37 5.20 -2.76 3.74
N PRO A 38 5.09 -1.45 4.02
CA PRO A 38 5.23 -0.92 5.37
C PRO A 38 3.96 -1.18 6.19
N LEU A 39 3.94 -2.26 6.98
CA LEU A 39 2.76 -2.70 7.72
C LEU A 39 2.24 -1.68 8.74
N ASP A 40 3.13 -0.86 9.29
CA ASP A 40 2.80 0.26 10.19
C ASP A 40 1.96 1.33 9.49
N GLN A 41 2.33 1.69 8.25
CA GLN A 41 1.56 2.64 7.43
C GLN A 41 0.23 2.03 6.99
N VAL A 42 0.22 0.73 6.62
CA VAL A 42 -1.03 0.03 6.29
C VAL A 42 -1.98 0.04 7.48
N LYS A 43 -1.47 -0.17 8.70
CA LYS A 43 -2.25 -0.10 9.93
C LYS A 43 -2.75 1.33 10.20
N LYS A 44 -1.89 2.34 10.04
CA LYS A 44 -2.23 3.77 10.23
C LYS A 44 -3.37 4.21 9.31
N TYR A 45 -3.34 3.80 8.04
CA TYR A 45 -4.30 4.20 7.02
C TYR A 45 -5.39 3.17 6.74
N TRP A 46 -5.54 2.16 7.59
CA TRP A 46 -6.41 1.00 7.33
C TRP A 46 -7.84 1.36 6.90
N HIS A 47 -8.45 2.36 7.55
CA HIS A 47 -9.81 2.82 7.26
C HIS A 47 -9.93 3.67 5.98
N LYS A 48 -8.82 4.15 5.43
CA LYS A 48 -8.77 4.97 4.22
C LYS A 48 -8.43 4.14 2.96
N LEU A 49 -7.84 2.96 3.12
CA LEU A 49 -7.40 2.11 2.02
C LEU A 49 -8.56 1.32 1.39
N GLN A 50 -8.70 1.40 0.07
CA GLN A 50 -9.61 0.55 -0.72
C GLN A 50 -8.87 -0.71 -1.19
N LEU A 51 -8.79 -1.70 -0.30
CA LEU A 51 -8.07 -2.95 -0.55
C LEU A 51 -8.96 -4.01 -1.20
N PHE A 52 -8.39 -4.76 -2.15
CA PHE A 52 -9.03 -5.95 -2.68
C PHE A 52 -9.27 -6.98 -1.57
N PRO A 53 -10.37 -7.77 -1.61
CA PRO A 53 -10.73 -8.66 -0.51
C PRO A 53 -9.63 -9.62 -0.09
N ARG A 54 -8.86 -10.17 -1.03
CA ARG A 54 -7.73 -11.07 -0.74
C ARG A 54 -6.56 -10.35 -0.09
N SER A 55 -6.16 -9.21 -0.64
CA SER A 55 -5.08 -8.39 -0.08
C SER A 55 -5.43 -7.88 1.32
N LYS A 56 -6.70 -7.49 1.54
CA LYS A 56 -7.21 -7.11 2.86
C LYS A 56 -7.07 -8.24 3.87
N LYS A 57 -7.55 -9.44 3.56
CA LYS A 57 -7.42 -10.61 4.45
C LYS A 57 -5.95 -10.95 4.77
N LEU A 58 -5.07 -10.90 3.77
CA LEU A 58 -3.65 -11.12 3.98
C LEU A 58 -3.07 -10.07 4.95
N MET A 59 -3.36 -8.78 4.72
CA MET A 59 -2.90 -7.72 5.62
C MET A 59 -3.50 -7.86 7.02
N GLU A 60 -4.74 -8.33 7.14
CA GLU A 60 -5.36 -8.58 8.44
C GLU A 60 -4.61 -9.63 9.26
N LEU A 61 -4.19 -10.69 8.58
CA LEU A 61 -3.37 -11.74 9.16
C LEU A 61 -1.97 -11.22 9.52
N LEU A 62 -1.33 -10.43 8.66
CA LEU A 62 0.02 -9.91 8.92
C LEU A 62 0.06 -8.85 10.04
N ILE A 63 -0.94 -7.98 10.12
CA ILE A 63 -0.97 -6.86 11.08
C ILE A 63 -1.52 -7.31 12.43
N TRP A 64 -2.60 -8.09 12.45
CA TRP A 64 -3.31 -8.46 13.68
C TRP A 64 -3.20 -9.93 14.04
N LYS A 65 -2.47 -10.76 13.27
CA LYS A 65 -2.36 -12.22 13.47
C LYS A 65 -3.73 -12.91 13.57
N LYS A 66 -4.74 -12.34 12.89
CA LYS A 66 -6.09 -12.91 12.83
C LYS A 66 -6.14 -13.94 11.70
N LEU A 67 -6.36 -15.20 12.05
CA LEU A 67 -6.79 -16.23 11.13
C LEU A 67 -8.31 -16.10 10.99
N SER A 68 -8.78 -15.68 9.82
CA SER A 68 -10.21 -15.59 9.48
C SER A 68 -10.76 -16.95 9.11
#